data_AF-A0A924KVY6-F1
#
_entry.id   AF-A0A924KVY6-F1
#
_cell.length_a   1.000
_cell.length_b   1.000
_cell.length_c   1.000
_cell.angle_alpha   90.00
_cell.angle_beta   90.00
_cell.angle_gamma   90.00
#
_symmetry.space_group_name_H-M   'P 1'
#
loop_
_entity.id
_entity.type
_entity.pdbx_description
1 polymer ?
#
loop_
_entity_poly.entity_id
_entity_poly.type
_entity_poly.pdbx_seq_one_letter_code
_entity_poly.pdbx_strand_id
1 'polypeptide(L)'
;MNALSAGIVVALAFFSLAQAADKKEAEWDGPQPLKGHYQVYGGTLSEKLPPTSKDRKVAFVFKGPFAKDLFNQIGPDVKAEDACSSAANYRERRRGDVDCVYTKDSGYSCYFGIDVPTGKSTYGAIC
;
A
#
# COMPACT_ATOMS: atom_id res chain seq x y z
N MET A 1 42.04 -12.15 -49.91
CA MET A 1 41.11 -12.31 -48.77
C MET A 1 40.16 -11.13 -48.83
N ASN A 2 38.92 -11.38 -49.25
CA ASN A 2 38.10 -10.41 -49.98
C ASN A 2 37.40 -9.42 -49.03
N ALA A 3 37.43 -8.14 -49.42
CA ALA A 3 36.77 -7.02 -48.71
C ALA A 3 35.25 -7.20 -48.52
N LEU A 4 34.64 -8.16 -49.22
CA LEU A 4 33.24 -8.57 -49.06
C LEU A 4 32.95 -9.22 -47.70
N SER A 5 33.92 -9.92 -47.10
CA SER A 5 33.70 -10.64 -45.83
C SER A 5 33.74 -9.72 -44.59
N ALA A 6 34.42 -8.57 -44.68
CA ALA A 6 34.54 -7.63 -43.57
C ALA A 6 33.28 -6.76 -43.38
N GLY A 7 32.53 -6.47 -44.45
CA GLY A 7 31.29 -5.67 -44.37
C GLY A 7 30.13 -6.37 -43.67
N ILE A 8 30.07 -7.71 -43.76
CA ILE A 8 28.97 -8.51 -43.20
C ILE A 8 29.07 -8.59 -41.66
N VAL A 9 30.28 -8.64 -41.11
CA VAL A 9 30.49 -8.73 -39.65
C VAL A 9 30.14 -7.41 -38.94
N VAL A 10 30.39 -6.27 -39.59
CA VAL A 10 30.06 -4.94 -39.05
C VAL A 10 28.54 -4.72 -39.04
N ALA A 11 27.82 -5.16 -40.07
CA ALA A 11 26.36 -5.01 -40.12
C ALA A 11 25.62 -5.80 -39.02
N LEU A 12 26.15 -6.96 -38.61
CA LEU A 12 25.57 -7.78 -37.54
C LEU A 12 25.83 -7.22 -36.13
N ALA A 13 26.93 -6.48 -35.92
CA ALA A 13 27.23 -5.84 -34.64
C ALA A 13 26.30 -4.63 -34.35
N PHE A 14 25.84 -3.93 -35.38
CA PHE A 14 24.94 -2.77 -35.21
C PHE A 14 23.47 -3.14 -34.94
N PHE A 15 23.04 -4.36 -35.25
CA PHE A 15 21.67 -4.81 -34.92
C PHE A 15 21.46 -5.16 -33.44
N SER A 16 22.54 -5.31 -32.66
CA SER A 16 22.43 -5.68 -31.24
C SER A 16 22.15 -4.49 -30.31
N LEU A 17 22.22 -3.24 -30.80
CA LEU A 17 21.92 -2.04 -30.00
C LEU A 17 20.46 -1.58 -30.10
N ALA A 18 19.65 -2.18 -30.96
CA ALA A 18 18.25 -1.79 -31.17
C ALA A 18 17.25 -2.51 -30.23
N GLN A 19 17.72 -3.39 -29.34
CA GLN A 19 16.91 -3.92 -28.24
C GLN A 19 17.31 -3.26 -26.91
N ALA A 20 17.40 -1.93 -26.90
CA ALA A 20 16.98 -1.21 -25.72
C ALA A 20 15.47 -1.49 -25.62
N ALA A 21 15.16 -2.61 -24.95
CA ALA A 21 13.80 -2.98 -24.60
C ALA A 21 13.12 -1.70 -24.11
N ASP A 22 12.07 -1.29 -24.82
CA ASP A 22 10.98 -0.55 -24.23
C ASP A 22 10.62 -1.34 -22.97
N LYS A 23 11.24 -0.99 -21.84
CA LYS A 23 10.66 -1.25 -20.55
C LYS A 23 9.36 -0.50 -20.68
N LYS A 24 8.29 -1.22 -21.05
CA LYS A 24 6.94 -0.77 -20.78
C LYS A 24 7.00 -0.38 -19.31
N GLU A 25 7.15 0.92 -19.05
CA GLU A 25 6.78 1.51 -17.78
C GLU A 25 5.46 0.86 -17.47
N ALA A 26 5.41 0.10 -16.37
CA ALA A 26 4.27 -0.73 -16.05
C ALA A 26 3.03 0.11 -16.33
N GLU A 27 2.36 -0.21 -17.44
CA GLU A 27 1.20 0.51 -17.94
C GLU A 27 0.31 0.61 -16.72
N TRP A 28 0.04 1.84 -16.25
CA TRP A 28 -0.54 2.11 -14.93
C TRP A 28 -1.84 1.30 -14.83
N ASP A 29 -1.68 0.08 -14.32
CA ASP A 29 -2.63 -0.99 -14.58
C ASP A 29 -3.86 -0.66 -13.76
N GLY A 30 -5.02 -1.08 -14.25
CA GLY A 30 -6.28 -0.78 -13.61
C GLY A 30 -6.33 -1.21 -12.13
N PRO A 31 -7.44 -0.96 -11.44
CA PRO A 31 -7.59 -1.27 -10.02
C PRO A 31 -7.04 -2.65 -9.65
N GLN A 32 -6.03 -2.68 -8.78
CA GLN A 32 -5.40 -3.91 -8.34
C GLN A 32 -6.27 -4.61 -7.28
N PRO A 33 -6.32 -5.96 -7.26
CA PRO A 33 -7.01 -6.68 -6.20
C PRO A 33 -6.48 -6.30 -4.81
N LEU A 34 -7.38 -5.96 -3.90
CA LEU A 34 -7.04 -5.54 -2.54
C LEU A 34 -7.37 -6.66 -1.55
N LYS A 35 -6.39 -7.06 -0.74
CA LYS A 35 -6.62 -7.99 0.37
C LYS A 35 -6.99 -7.20 1.62
N GLY A 36 -8.06 -7.61 2.29
CA GLY A 36 -8.55 -6.88 3.44
C GLY A 36 -9.97 -7.21 3.83
N HIS A 37 -10.45 -6.49 4.83
CA HIS A 37 -11.84 -6.50 5.26
C HIS A 37 -12.28 -5.07 5.54
N TYR A 38 -13.59 -4.86 5.60
CA TYR A 38 -14.15 -3.60 6.06
C TYR A 38 -15.22 -3.86 7.10
N GLN A 39 -15.45 -2.87 7.95
CA GLN A 39 -16.52 -2.86 8.94
C GLN A 39 -17.32 -1.58 8.79
N VAL A 40 -18.63 -1.71 8.61
CA VAL A 40 -19.56 -0.58 8.66
C VAL A 40 -20.06 -0.44 10.09
N TYR A 41 -20.07 0.77 10.63
CA TYR A 41 -20.49 1.04 12.01
C TYR A 41 -21.09 2.44 12.17
N GLY A 42 -21.91 2.63 13.18
CA GLY A 42 -22.26 3.93 13.77
C GLY A 42 -21.53 4.13 15.10
N GLY A 43 -21.66 5.32 15.69
CA GLY A 43 -20.94 5.73 16.90
C GLY A 43 -19.44 5.85 16.63
N THR A 44 -18.66 5.40 17.62
CA THR A 44 -17.19 5.37 17.58
C THR A 44 -16.63 3.99 17.24
N LEU A 45 -15.32 3.91 16.94
CA LEU A 45 -14.61 2.64 16.75
C LEU A 45 -14.66 1.71 17.97
N SER A 46 -14.83 2.26 19.18
CA SER A 46 -14.98 1.48 20.42
C SER A 46 -16.38 0.87 20.55
N GLU A 47 -17.42 1.63 20.21
CA GLU A 47 -18.82 1.23 20.44
C GLU A 47 -19.36 0.32 19.33
N LYS A 48 -19.00 0.60 18.07
CA LYS A 48 -19.43 -0.16 16.88
C LYS A 48 -20.95 -0.38 16.81
N LEU A 49 -21.71 0.69 16.96
CA LEU A 49 -23.17 0.63 16.97
C LEU A 49 -23.74 0.28 15.58
N PRO A 50 -25.01 -0.18 15.49
CA PRO A 50 -25.69 -0.31 14.22
C PRO A 50 -25.71 1.02 13.44
N PRO A 51 -25.27 1.05 12.16
CA PRO A 51 -25.16 2.28 11.39
C PRO A 51 -26.53 2.84 10.99
N THR A 52 -26.68 4.16 11.04
CA THR A 52 -27.89 4.89 10.58
C THR A 52 -27.59 5.70 9.31
N SER A 53 -28.58 6.43 8.77
CA SER A 53 -28.35 7.34 7.64
C SER A 53 -27.57 8.59 8.01
N LYS A 54 -27.64 9.01 9.29
CA LYS A 54 -26.96 10.21 9.81
C LYS A 54 -25.64 9.90 10.49
N ASP A 55 -25.41 8.63 10.80
CA ASP A 55 -24.21 8.16 11.50
C ASP A 55 -23.81 6.80 10.95
N ARG A 56 -22.88 6.83 9.98
CA ARG A 56 -22.34 5.67 9.30
C ARG A 56 -20.92 5.95 8.91
N LYS A 57 -20.04 5.04 9.32
CA LYS A 57 -18.62 5.06 9.03
C LYS A 57 -18.23 3.70 8.47
N VAL A 58 -17.19 3.68 7.65
CA VAL A 58 -16.58 2.45 7.16
C VAL A 58 -15.12 2.45 7.58
N ALA A 59 -14.71 1.47 8.37
CA ALA A 59 -13.32 1.19 8.65
C ALA A 59 -12.82 0.10 7.69
N PHE A 60 -11.69 0.33 7.05
CA PHE A 60 -11.01 -0.59 6.16
C PHE A 60 -9.75 -1.12 6.83
N VAL A 61 -9.49 -2.41 6.62
CA VAL A 61 -8.24 -3.07 6.97
C VAL A 61 -7.64 -3.60 5.68
N PHE A 62 -6.44 -3.15 5.35
CA PHE A 62 -5.67 -3.61 4.21
C PHE A 62 -4.57 -4.56 4.67
N LYS A 63 -4.32 -5.62 3.91
CA LYS A 63 -3.29 -6.63 4.16
C LYS A 63 -2.50 -6.96 2.89
N GLY A 64 -1.43 -7.73 3.05
CA GLY A 64 -0.64 -8.25 1.93
C GLY A 64 0.35 -7.22 1.37
N PRO A 65 0.77 -7.38 0.10
CA PRO A 65 1.82 -6.54 -0.50
C PRO A 65 1.53 -5.04 -0.42
N PHE A 66 0.30 -4.64 -0.73
CA PHE A 66 -0.12 -3.24 -0.65
C PHE A 66 0.06 -2.64 0.76
N ALA A 67 -0.30 -3.38 1.82
CA ALA A 67 -0.12 -2.90 3.20
C ALA A 67 1.36 -2.74 3.57
N LYS A 68 2.22 -3.65 3.10
CA LYS A 68 3.67 -3.53 3.29
C LYS A 68 4.22 -2.30 2.56
N ASP A 69 3.81 -2.10 1.32
CA ASP A 69 4.27 -0.97 0.50
C ASP A 69 3.81 0.36 1.11
N LEU A 70 2.55 0.44 1.53
CA LEU A 70 2.00 1.62 2.20
C LEU A 70 2.74 1.89 3.52
N PHE A 71 2.91 0.88 4.39
CA PHE A 71 3.69 1.01 5.63
C PHE A 71 5.09 1.60 5.37
N ASN A 72 5.78 1.13 4.32
CA ASN A 72 7.12 1.62 4.00
C ASN A 72 7.12 3.07 3.50
N GLN A 73 6.02 3.55 2.89
CA GLN A 73 5.92 4.87 2.26
C GLN A 73 5.36 5.97 3.17
N ILE A 74 4.49 5.64 4.14
CA ILE A 74 3.74 6.68 4.87
C ILE A 74 4.58 7.49 5.86
N GLY A 75 5.77 7.04 6.26
CA GLY A 75 6.65 7.80 7.14
C GLY A 75 7.51 6.93 8.06
N PRO A 76 8.23 7.55 9.00
CA PRO A 76 9.00 6.84 10.01
C PRO A 76 8.07 6.14 11.03
N ASP A 77 8.67 5.25 11.81
CA ASP A 77 7.99 4.60 12.93
C ASP A 77 7.58 5.65 13.98
N VAL A 78 6.39 5.47 14.56
CA VAL A 78 5.93 6.21 15.74
C VAL A 78 6.91 5.93 16.89
N LYS A 79 7.13 6.94 17.75
CA LYS A 79 7.98 6.78 18.93
C LYS A 79 7.41 5.71 19.86
N ALA A 80 8.28 4.98 20.56
CA ALA A 80 7.87 3.84 21.37
C ALA A 80 6.85 4.20 22.47
N GLU A 81 6.95 5.40 23.03
CA GLU A 81 6.03 5.94 24.03
C GLU A 81 4.62 6.27 23.50
N ASP A 82 4.49 6.50 22.19
CA ASP A 82 3.23 6.89 21.52
C ASP A 82 2.57 5.72 20.75
N ALA A 83 3.28 4.60 20.66
CA ALA A 83 2.85 3.40 19.94
C ALA A 83 1.77 2.63 20.72
N CYS A 84 0.85 1.95 20.03
CA CYS A 84 -0.20 1.15 20.69
C CYS A 84 0.35 -0.05 21.47
N SER A 85 1.61 -0.45 21.23
CA SER A 85 2.23 -1.60 21.90
C SER A 85 3.73 -1.41 22.08
N SER A 86 4.25 -1.89 23.20
CA SER A 86 5.68 -1.94 23.51
C SER A 86 6.34 -3.29 23.18
N ALA A 87 5.64 -4.18 22.45
CA ALA A 87 6.20 -5.48 22.10
C ALA A 87 7.43 -5.32 21.17
N ALA A 88 8.47 -6.14 21.39
CA ALA A 88 9.78 -5.98 20.74
C ALA A 88 9.79 -6.00 19.20
N ASN A 89 8.75 -6.57 18.56
CA ASN A 89 8.60 -6.62 17.10
C ASN A 89 7.37 -5.85 16.60
N TYR A 90 6.79 -5.01 17.45
CA TYR A 90 5.71 -4.11 17.06
C TYR A 90 6.31 -2.87 16.41
N ARG A 91 5.82 -2.53 15.23
CA ARG A 91 6.15 -1.27 14.57
C ARG A 91 4.85 -0.65 14.12
N GLU A 92 4.76 0.66 14.29
CA GLU A 92 3.58 1.43 13.95
C GLU A 92 4.00 2.67 13.18
N ARG A 93 3.22 3.03 12.18
CA ARG A 93 3.45 4.19 11.33
C ARG A 93 2.12 4.86 11.07
N ARG A 94 2.07 6.18 11.26
CA ARG A 94 0.84 6.97 11.10
C ARG A 94 1.09 8.13 10.14
N ARG A 95 0.10 8.44 9.30
CA ARG A 95 0.06 9.64 8.47
C ARG A 95 -1.39 10.07 8.25
N GLY A 96 -1.78 11.19 8.85
CA GLY A 96 -3.19 11.61 8.83
C GLY A 96 -4.07 10.52 9.45
N ASP A 97 -5.10 10.11 8.73
CA ASP A 97 -6.05 9.07 9.16
C ASP A 97 -5.62 7.63 8.78
N VAL A 98 -4.45 7.47 8.13
CA VAL A 98 -3.87 6.17 7.83
C VAL A 98 -2.97 5.73 8.98
N ASP A 99 -3.24 4.55 9.50
CA ASP A 99 -2.40 3.86 10.49
C ASP A 99 -1.96 2.52 9.94
N CYS A 100 -0.68 2.18 10.06
CA CYS A 100 -0.15 0.89 9.65
C CYS A 100 0.71 0.27 10.74
N VAL A 101 0.47 -1.02 10.99
CA VAL A 101 1.20 -1.81 11.97
C VAL A 101 1.90 -2.97 11.31
N TYR A 102 3.02 -3.37 11.90
CA TYR A 102 3.69 -4.63 11.64
C TYR A 102 3.86 -5.39 12.94
N THR A 103 3.50 -6.67 12.92
CA THR A 103 3.91 -7.65 13.93
C THR A 103 4.51 -8.87 13.26
N LYS A 104 5.34 -9.61 14.00
CA LYS A 104 5.92 -10.86 13.51
C LYS A 104 4.86 -11.89 13.13
N ASP A 105 3.77 -11.97 13.91
CA ASP A 105 2.75 -13.02 13.77
C ASP A 105 1.71 -12.69 12.69
N SER A 106 1.33 -11.41 12.55
CA SER A 106 0.27 -10.98 11.62
C SER A 106 0.78 -10.30 10.36
N GLY A 107 2.09 -9.99 10.29
CA GLY A 107 2.67 -9.22 9.19
C GLY A 107 2.18 -7.77 9.18
N TYR A 108 2.10 -7.20 7.97
CA TYR A 108 1.68 -5.81 7.76
C TYR A 108 0.15 -5.70 7.67
N SER A 109 -0.43 -4.78 8.44
CA SER A 109 -1.83 -4.38 8.33
C SER A 109 -1.91 -2.85 8.34
N CYS A 110 -2.76 -2.29 7.47
CA CYS A 110 -3.04 -0.85 7.46
C CYS A 110 -4.53 -0.60 7.65
N TYR A 111 -4.86 0.52 8.25
CA TYR A 111 -6.18 0.92 8.68
C TYR A 111 -6.49 2.31 8.16
N PHE A 112 -7.72 2.48 7.68
CA PHE A 112 -8.24 3.74 7.17
C PHE A 112 -9.75 3.77 7.36
N GLY A 113 -10.34 4.93 7.57
CA GLY A 113 -11.78 5.09 7.73
C GLY A 113 -12.36 6.20 6.88
N ILE A 114 -13.66 6.09 6.60
CA ILE A 114 -14.47 7.14 5.97
C ILE A 114 -15.73 7.37 6.79
N ASP A 115 -16.00 8.62 7.15
CA ASP A 115 -17.32 9.08 7.58
C ASP A 115 -18.20 9.28 6.34
N VAL A 116 -19.20 8.41 6.17
CA VAL A 116 -19.96 8.32 4.91
C VAL A 116 -20.82 9.56 4.67
N PRO A 117 -21.57 10.10 5.65
CA PRO A 117 -22.36 11.32 5.45
C PRO A 117 -21.53 12.53 5.04
N THR A 118 -20.31 12.67 5.56
CA THR A 118 -19.46 13.84 5.31
C THR A 118 -18.42 13.63 4.20
N GLY A 119 -18.15 12.38 3.83
CA GLY A 119 -17.08 12.00 2.91
C GLY A 119 -15.67 12.23 3.45
N LYS A 120 -15.52 12.61 4.72
CA LYS A 120 -14.22 12.87 5.34
C LYS A 120 -13.55 11.57 5.74
N SER A 121 -12.22 11.54 5.65
CA SER A 121 -11.44 10.47 6.23
C SER A 121 -11.52 10.50 7.75
N THR A 122 -11.31 9.33 8.36
CA THR A 122 -11.25 9.14 9.81
C THR A 122 -10.40 7.90 10.12
N TYR A 123 -10.09 7.65 11.39
CA TYR A 123 -9.34 6.47 11.79
C TYR A 123 -10.08 5.17 11.43
N GLY A 124 -9.33 4.15 11.00
CA GLY A 124 -9.84 2.80 10.77
C GLY A 124 -9.63 1.83 11.94
N ALA A 125 -8.84 2.22 12.92
CA ALA A 125 -8.52 1.47 14.13
C ALA A 125 -8.21 2.41 15.28
N ILE A 126 -8.24 1.87 16.50
CA ILE A 126 -7.81 2.53 17.73
C ILE A 126 -6.89 1.57 18.49
N CYS A 127 -5.97 2.14 19.26
CA CYS A 127 -5.45 1.49 20.46
C CYS A 127 -6.55 1.56 21.56
#